data_AF-A0A7W3HAX0-F1
#
_entry.id   AF-A0A7W3HAX0-F1
#
_cell.length_a   1.000
_cell.length_b   1.000
_cell.length_c   1.000
_cell.angle_alpha   90.00
_cell.angle_beta   90.00
_cell.angle_gamma   90.00
#
_symmetry.space_group_name_H-M   'P 1'
#
loop_
_entity.id
_entity.type
_entity.pdbx_description
1 polymer ?
#
loop_
_entity_poly.entity_id
_entity_poly.type
_entity_poly.pdbx_seq_one_letter_code
_entity_poly.pdbx_strand_id
1 'polypeptide(L)'
;MDNKTISCPFCFTQSPHGVRICKGCHAKVAYGESPLSVAFLFQFVALALAWLVFSLTGSTPVSVITFFASVIILICIIKKTYADRVIFIR
;
A
#
# COMPACT_ATOMS: atom_id res chain seq x y z
N MET A 1 19.98 11.98 12.16
CA MET A 1 19.83 10.51 12.03
C MET A 1 18.85 10.07 13.10
N ASP A 2 17.56 10.10 12.79
CA ASP A 2 16.52 9.58 13.69
C ASP A 2 16.66 8.06 13.76
N ASN A 3 17.24 7.56 14.84
CA ASN A 3 17.23 6.14 15.18
C ASN A 3 15.81 5.75 15.59
N LYS A 4 14.88 5.70 14.62
CA LYS A 4 13.57 5.09 14.83
C LYS A 4 13.84 3.63 15.20
N THR A 5 13.60 3.26 16.44
CA THR A 5 13.62 1.86 16.90
C THR A 5 12.18 1.34 16.85
N ILE A 6 12.02 0.16 16.28
CA ILE A 6 10.73 -0.55 16.24
C ILE A 6 10.73 -1.61 17.33
N SER A 7 9.65 -1.68 18.12
CA SER A 7 9.48 -2.73 19.10
C SER A 7 8.77 -3.91 18.47
N CYS A 8 9.34 -5.11 18.58
CA CYS A 8 8.69 -6.32 18.08
C CYS A 8 7.54 -6.74 19.03
N PRO A 9 6.31 -6.95 18.53
CA PRO A 9 5.18 -7.34 19.39
C PRO A 9 5.28 -8.76 19.95
N PHE A 10 6.15 -9.62 19.41
CA PHE A 10 6.29 -11.02 19.84
C PHE A 10 7.32 -11.21 20.95
N CYS A 11 8.48 -10.56 20.84
CA CYS A 11 9.59 -10.72 21.79
C CYS A 11 9.94 -9.43 22.54
N PHE A 12 9.20 -8.34 22.31
CA PHE A 12 9.40 -7.01 22.93
C PHE A 12 10.82 -6.44 22.80
N THR A 13 11.64 -7.02 21.93
CA THR A 13 12.99 -6.56 21.64
C THR A 13 12.92 -5.34 20.73
N GLN A 14 13.59 -4.26 21.11
CA GLN A 14 13.78 -3.10 20.23
C GLN A 14 14.77 -3.46 19.13
N SER A 15 14.35 -3.33 17.88
CA SER A 15 15.20 -3.50 16.71
C SER A 15 15.32 -2.19 15.94
N PRO A 16 16.46 -1.92 15.28
CA PRO A 16 16.60 -0.75 14.43
C PRO A 16 15.63 -0.83 13.24
N HIS A 17 14.99 0.28 12.89
CA HIS A 17 14.09 0.37 11.74
C HIS A 17 14.86 0.01 10.44
N GLY A 18 14.30 -0.89 9.63
CA GLY A 18 14.93 -1.41 8.41
C GLY A 18 15.41 -2.86 8.49
N VAL A 19 15.33 -3.52 9.65
CA VAL A 19 15.56 -4.98 9.72
C VAL A 19 14.38 -5.72 9.10
N ARG A 20 14.65 -6.61 8.14
CA ARG A 20 13.63 -7.50 7.53
C ARG A 20 13.29 -8.71 8.39
N ILE A 21 14.12 -9.00 9.40
CA ILE A 21 13.98 -10.13 10.31
C ILE A 21 14.31 -9.64 11.72
N CYS A 22 13.44 -9.94 12.68
CA CYS A 22 13.72 -9.63 14.08
C CYS A 22 14.83 -10.55 14.62
N LYS A 23 15.88 -9.99 15.23
CA LYS A 23 17.00 -10.79 15.78
C LYS A 23 16.63 -11.67 16.99
N GLY A 24 15.51 -11.38 17.67
CA GLY A 24 15.06 -12.16 18.83
C GLY A 24 14.20 -13.35 18.43
N CYS A 25 13.04 -13.09 17.81
CA CYS A 25 12.06 -14.12 17.46
C CYS A 25 12.15 -14.62 16.00
N HIS A 26 13.04 -14.07 15.18
CA HIS A 26 13.16 -14.36 13.75
C HIS A 26 11.89 -14.09 12.93
N ALA A 27 10.92 -13.36 13.48
CA ALA A 27 9.74 -12.92 12.74
C ALA A 27 10.13 -12.06 11.54
N LYS A 28 9.48 -12.28 10.39
CA LYS A 28 9.63 -11.48 9.19
C LYS A 28 8.95 -10.14 9.40
N VAL A 29 9.68 -9.07 9.10
CA VAL A 29 9.17 -7.70 9.15
C VAL A 29 8.87 -7.30 7.71
N ALA A 30 7.58 -7.28 7.37
CA ALA A 30 7.10 -6.81 6.10
C ALA A 30 6.87 -5.29 6.20
N TYR A 31 7.65 -4.53 5.43
CA TYR A 31 7.46 -3.09 5.28
C TYR A 31 6.66 -2.86 4.01
N GLY A 32 5.56 -2.11 4.12
CA GLY A 32 4.82 -1.66 2.94
C GLY A 32 4.10 -2.76 2.17
N GLU A 33 3.82 -3.91 2.80
CA GLU A 33 2.97 -4.92 2.19
C GLU A 33 1.53 -4.36 2.17
N SER A 34 1.11 -3.92 0.99
CA SER A 34 -0.25 -3.48 0.77
C SER A 34 -1.17 -4.68 0.97
N PRO A 35 -2.20 -4.59 1.84
CA PRO A 35 -3.14 -5.67 2.01
C PRO A 35 -3.78 -5.98 0.66
N LEU A 36 -3.87 -7.26 0.30
CA LEU A 36 -4.55 -7.72 -0.91
C LEU A 36 -5.98 -7.14 -1.03
N SER A 37 -6.63 -6.92 0.12
CA SER A 37 -7.93 -6.25 0.25
C SER A 37 -7.96 -4.82 -0.32
N VAL A 38 -6.88 -4.06 -0.18
CA VAL A 38 -6.78 -2.67 -0.67
C VAL A 38 -6.65 -2.62 -2.18
N ALA A 39 -5.91 -3.57 -2.77
CA ALA A 39 -5.85 -3.73 -4.21
C ALA A 39 -7.23 -4.11 -4.79
N PHE A 40 -7.98 -4.94 -4.07
CA PHE A 40 -9.33 -5.34 -4.46
C PHE A 40 -10.33 -4.17 -4.42
N LEU A 41 -10.40 -3.45 -3.30
CA LEU A 41 -11.25 -2.25 -3.16
C LEU A 41 -10.92 -1.20 -4.22
N PHE A 42 -9.64 -1.04 -4.52
CA PHE A 42 -9.18 -0.10 -5.53
C PHE A 42 -9.67 -0.42 -6.93
N GLN A 43 -9.60 -1.69 -7.34
CA GLN A 43 -10.08 -2.11 -8.66
C GLN A 43 -11.55 -1.74 -8.84
N PHE A 44 -12.38 -1.94 -7.82
CA PHE A 44 -13.79 -1.56 -7.84
C PHE A 44 -14.00 -0.04 -7.97
N VAL A 45 -13.25 0.77 -7.23
CA VAL A 45 -13.36 2.23 -7.27
C VAL A 45 -12.92 2.80 -8.63
N ALA A 46 -11.80 2.31 -9.16
CA ALA A 46 -11.29 2.73 -10.47
C ALA A 46 -12.26 2.35 -11.60
N LEU A 47 -12.84 1.14 -11.54
CA LEU A 47 -13.83 0.68 -12.51
C LEU A 47 -15.12 1.51 -12.45
N ALA A 48 -15.61 1.81 -11.25
CA ALA A 48 -16.78 2.66 -11.06
C ALA A 48 -16.57 4.07 -11.62
N LEU A 49 -15.41 4.70 -11.33
CA LEU A 49 -15.06 6.02 -11.86
C LEU A 49 -14.96 6.03 -13.39
N ALA A 50 -14.29 5.04 -13.97
CA ALA A 50 -14.18 4.93 -15.43
C ALA A 50 -15.55 4.75 -16.10
N TRP A 51 -16.43 3.93 -15.51
CA TRP A 51 -17.80 3.75 -15.99
C TRP A 51 -18.61 5.04 -15.92
N LEU A 52 -18.47 5.81 -14.83
CA LEU A 52 -19.16 7.08 -14.63
C LEU A 52 -18.72 8.13 -15.65
N VAL A 53 -17.40 8.24 -15.90
CA VAL A 53 -16.84 9.14 -16.92
C VAL A 53 -17.27 8.73 -18.32
N PHE A 54 -17.27 7.43 -18.63
CA PHE A 54 -17.74 6.93 -19.92
C PHE A 54 -19.22 7.26 -20.14
N SER A 55 -20.05 7.10 -19.10
CA SER A 55 -21.49 7.38 -19.16
C SER A 55 -21.81 8.87 -19.35
N LEU A 56 -20.97 9.76 -18.82
CA LEU A 56 -21.18 11.21 -18.91
C LEU A 56 -20.66 11.83 -20.22
N THR A 57 -19.50 11.38 -20.70
CA THR A 57 -18.80 12.05 -21.81
C THR A 57 -18.96 11.31 -23.14
N GLY A 58 -19.40 10.05 -23.14
CA GLY A 58 -19.56 9.21 -24.34
C GLY A 58 -18.27 8.95 -25.13
N SER A 59 -17.12 9.39 -24.61
CA SER A 59 -15.83 9.39 -25.28
C SER A 59 -14.89 8.38 -24.62
N THR A 60 -14.64 7.28 -25.35
CA THR A 60 -13.73 6.20 -24.98
C THR A 60 -12.29 6.64 -24.66
N PRO A 61 -11.65 7.62 -25.35
CA PRO A 61 -10.27 7.95 -25.02
C PRO A 61 -10.14 8.66 -23.67
N VAL A 62 -11.14 9.48 -23.29
CA VAL A 62 -11.13 10.22 -22.02
C VAL A 62 -11.22 9.24 -20.84
N SER A 63 -12.15 8.29 -20.90
CA SER A 63 -12.31 7.29 -19.83
C SER A 63 -11.08 6.42 -19.63
N VAL A 64 -10.39 6.04 -20.73
CA VAL A 64 -9.16 5.25 -20.66
C VAL A 64 -8.03 6.05 -20.02
N ILE A 65 -7.82 7.30 -20.41
CA ILE A 65 -6.79 8.17 -19.83
C ILE A 65 -7.06 8.38 -18.34
N THR A 66 -8.31 8.66 -17.95
CA THR A 66 -8.68 8.84 -16.54
C THR A 66 -8.46 7.57 -15.73
N PHE A 67 -8.75 6.40 -16.29
CA PHE A 67 -8.49 5.11 -15.62
C PHE A 67 -7.00 4.94 -15.32
N PHE A 68 -6.12 5.06 -16.32
CA PHE A 68 -4.68 4.92 -16.11
C PHE A 68 -4.11 5.97 -15.15
N ALA A 69 -4.56 7.22 -15.25
CA ALA A 69 -4.15 8.28 -14.32
C ALA A 69 -4.57 7.97 -12.87
N SER A 70 -5.81 7.53 -12.67
CA SER A 70 -6.31 7.12 -11.35
C SER A 70 -5.51 5.94 -10.79
N VAL A 71 -5.11 5.01 -11.65
CA VAL A 71 -4.32 3.84 -11.25
C VAL A 71 -2.95 4.26 -10.69
N ILE A 72 -2.25 5.11 -11.44
CA ILE A 72 -0.91 5.59 -11.09
C ILE A 72 -0.94 6.43 -9.80
N ILE A 73 -1.90 7.35 -9.68
CA ILE A 73 -2.05 8.20 -8.49
C ILE A 73 -2.25 7.34 -7.25
N LEU A 74 -3.09 6.31 -7.33
CA LEU A 74 -3.34 5.48 -6.16
C LEU A 74 -2.16 4.60 -5.79
N ILE A 75 -1.40 4.06 -6.75
CA ILE A 75 -0.14 3.36 -6.47
C ILE A 75 0.81 4.28 -5.70
N CYS A 76 0.90 5.56 -6.09
CA CYS A 76 1.69 6.54 -5.37
C CYS A 76 1.17 6.80 -3.93
N ILE A 77 -0.14 6.94 -3.75
CA ILE A 77 -0.76 7.12 -2.42
C ILE A 77 -0.51 5.88 -1.55
N ILE A 78 -0.72 4.67 -2.07
CA ILE A 78 -0.45 3.42 -1.37
C ILE A 78 1.02 3.36 -0.97
N LYS A 79 1.96 3.60 -1.89
CA LYS A 79 3.39 3.63 -1.53
C LYS A 79 3.68 4.63 -0.43
N LYS A 80 3.03 5.80 -0.42
CA LYS A 80 3.22 6.83 0.61
C LYS A 80 2.60 6.45 1.96
N THR A 81 1.37 5.94 1.97
CA THR A 81 0.64 5.56 3.18
C THR A 81 1.16 4.26 3.81
N TYR A 82 1.60 3.32 2.98
CA TYR A 82 2.13 2.04 3.44
C TYR A 82 3.65 2.06 3.67
N ALA A 83 4.38 3.13 3.28
CA ALA A 83 5.79 3.29 3.63
C ALA A 83 6.05 3.19 5.15
N ASP A 84 5.10 3.65 5.96
CA ASP A 84 5.20 3.63 7.43
C ASP A 84 4.46 2.42 8.08
N ARG A 85 3.81 1.56 7.29
CA ARG A 85 3.15 0.35 7.81
C ARG A 85 4.18 -0.76 7.98
N VAL A 86 4.52 -1.05 9.23
CA VAL A 86 5.37 -2.17 9.64
C VAL A 86 4.48 -3.30 10.13
N ILE A 87 4.44 -4.42 9.41
CA ILE A 87 3.67 -5.61 9.79
C ILE A 87 4.68 -6.70 10.18
N PHE A 88 4.52 -7.26 11.38
CA PHE A 88 5.33 -8.39 11.84
C PHE A 88 4.57 -9.69 11.58
N ILE A 89 5.16 -10.57 10.75
CA ILE A 89 4.62 -11.88 10.40
C ILE A 89 5.54 -12.93 11.03
N ARG A 90 4.99 -13.88 11.78
CA ARG A 90 5.76 -14.96 12.42
C ARG A 90 6.14 -16.05 11.42
#